data_AF-A0A321L6M7-F1
#
_entry.id   AF-A0A321L6M7-F1
#
_cell.length_a   1.000
_cell.length_b   1.000
_cell.length_c   1.000
_cell.angle_alpha   90.00
_cell.angle_beta   90.00
_cell.angle_gamma   90.00
#
_symmetry.space_group_name_H-M   'P 1'
#
loop_
_entity.id
_entity.type
_entity.pdbx_description
1 polymer ?
#
loop_
_entity_poly.entity_id
_entity_poly.type
_entity_poly.pdbx_seq_one_letter_code
_entity_poly.pdbx_strand_id
1 'polypeptide(L)'
;MESRSESSQKAVRINIRASERQKSVLRRAAKLRRTTMSDFVLENAVKAAEDVIAQQKLADRTHFALTKPQWEAFCAALDAPSRPKDALKRLMTERGMFDAR
;
A
#
# COMPACT_ATOMS: atom_id res chain seq x y z
N MET A 1 -13.22 -1.22 39.42
CA MET A 1 -11.76 -1.01 39.40
C MET A 1 -11.40 -0.52 38.01
N GLU A 2 -11.24 0.80 37.88
CA GLU A 2 -10.80 1.50 36.68
C GLU A 2 -9.59 0.81 36.01
N SER A 3 -9.76 0.35 34.78
CA SER A 3 -8.66 0.07 33.88
C SER A 3 -8.06 1.40 33.40
N ARG A 4 -7.05 1.92 34.10
CA ARG A 4 -6.23 3.01 33.56
C ARG A 4 -5.53 2.49 32.32
N SER A 5 -5.83 3.12 31.18
CA SER A 5 -5.07 2.99 29.95
C SER A 5 -3.59 3.18 30.25
N GLU A 6 -2.76 2.17 29.98
CA GLU A 6 -1.32 2.35 29.91
C GLU A 6 -1.05 3.34 28.77
N SER A 7 -0.82 4.61 29.12
CA SER A 7 -0.26 5.58 28.20
C SER A 7 1.17 5.13 27.90
N SER A 8 1.35 4.29 26.87
CA SER A 8 2.64 4.05 26.25
C SER A 8 3.20 5.41 25.87
N GLN A 9 4.09 5.95 26.70
CA GLN A 9 4.74 7.22 26.42
C GLN A 9 5.51 7.04 25.10
N LYS A 10 5.44 8.04 24.21
CA LYS A 10 6.25 8.13 22.98
C LYS A 10 7.75 8.13 23.35
N ALA A 11 8.31 6.96 23.65
CA ALA A 11 9.63 6.81 24.28
C ALA A 11 10.77 6.79 23.24
N VAL A 12 10.47 6.39 22.00
CA VAL A 12 11.47 6.28 20.93
C VAL A 12 11.68 7.65 20.27
N ARG A 13 12.92 8.12 20.26
CA ARG A 13 13.32 9.38 19.61
C ARG A 13 13.90 9.12 18.22
N ILE A 14 13.40 9.86 17.22
CA ILE A 14 13.92 9.87 15.85
C ILE A 14 14.66 11.19 15.64
N ASN A 15 15.96 11.14 15.36
CA ASN A 15 16.80 12.32 15.09
C ASN A 15 16.95 12.52 13.57
N ILE A 16 16.51 13.67 13.05
CA ILE A 16 16.55 14.01 11.63
C ILE A 16 17.30 15.34 11.44
N ARG A 17 18.26 15.37 10.53
CA ARG A 17 18.91 16.62 10.10
C ARG A 17 18.13 17.25 8.95
N ALA A 18 17.96 18.56 8.98
CA ALA A 18 17.29 19.32 7.95
C ALA A 18 17.96 20.68 7.77
N SER A 19 17.93 21.20 6.54
CA SER A 19 18.30 22.59 6.25
C SER A 19 17.26 23.58 6.80
N GLU A 20 17.64 24.85 6.95
CA GLU A 20 16.71 25.88 7.43
C GLU A 20 15.50 26.05 6.48
N ARG A 21 15.73 25.90 5.17
CA ARG A 21 14.66 25.90 4.17
C ARG A 21 13.66 24.77 4.42
N GLN A 22 14.13 23.54 4.63
CA GLN A 22 13.27 22.38 4.90
C GLN A 22 12.49 22.57 6.20
N LYS A 23 13.15 23.03 7.27
CA LYS A 23 12.52 23.33 8.56
C LYS A 23 11.42 24.39 8.44
N SER A 24 11.67 25.45 7.68
CA SER A 24 10.69 26.53 7.44
C SER A 24 9.43 26.02 6.73
N VAL A 25 9.60 25.20 5.69
CA VAL A 25 8.48 24.59 4.94
C VAL A 25 7.66 23.67 5.85
N LEU A 26 8.32 22.77 6.60
CA LEU A 26 7.65 21.85 7.53
C LEU A 26 6.88 22.60 8.62
N ARG A 27 7.47 23.64 9.21
CA ARG A 27 6.82 24.47 10.22
C ARG A 27 5.58 25.18 9.65
N ARG A 28 5.67 25.72 8.44
CA ARG A 28 4.53 26.37 7.77
C ARG A 28 3.40 25.37 7.51
N ALA A 29 3.72 24.18 7.02
CA ALA A 29 2.74 23.12 6.78
C ALA A 29 2.04 22.67 8.07
N ALA A 30 2.80 22.46 9.15
CA ALA A 30 2.26 22.12 10.46
C ALA A 30 1.30 23.21 11.00
N LYS A 31 1.67 24.50 10.83
CA LYS A 31 0.82 25.64 11.21
C LYS A 31 -0.51 25.63 10.44
N LEU A 32 -0.48 25.38 9.12
CA LEU A 32 -1.69 25.28 8.30
C LEU A 32 -2.59 24.13 8.74
N ARG A 33 -2.01 23.02 9.19
CA ARG A 33 -2.70 21.84 9.72
C ARG A 33 -3.08 21.94 11.20
N ARG A 34 -2.77 23.06 11.88
CA ARG A 34 -3.00 23.28 13.32
C ARG A 34 -2.41 22.18 14.21
N THR A 35 -1.24 21.68 13.84
CA THR A 35 -0.52 20.63 14.58
C THR A 35 0.91 21.07 14.90
N THR A 36 1.61 20.30 15.73
CA THR A 36 3.04 20.54 16.00
C THR A 36 3.88 20.11 14.80
N MET A 37 5.08 20.70 14.65
CA MET A 37 5.99 20.29 13.57
C MET A 37 6.38 18.81 13.67
N SER A 38 6.60 18.31 14.88
CA SER A 38 6.97 16.92 15.12
C SER A 38 5.84 15.96 14.78
N ASP A 39 4.59 16.26 15.19
CA ASP A 39 3.44 15.42 14.86
C ASP A 39 3.15 15.44 13.36
N PHE A 40 3.24 16.62 12.72
CA PHE A 40 3.10 16.73 11.25
C PHE A 40 4.11 15.85 10.51
N VAL A 41 5.39 15.93 10.90
CA VAL A 41 6.45 15.15 10.25
C VAL A 41 6.23 13.65 10.49
N LEU A 42 5.93 13.25 11.72
CA LEU A 42 5.75 11.84 12.06
C LEU A 42 4.56 11.23 11.33
N GLU A 43 3.41 11.90 11.32
CA GLU A 43 2.20 11.43 10.64
C GLU A 43 2.44 11.24 9.14
N ASN A 44 3.06 12.23 8.48
CA ASN A 44 3.33 12.13 7.05
C ASN A 44 4.43 11.10 6.72
N ALA A 45 5.42 10.94 7.59
CA ALA A 45 6.46 9.93 7.42
C ALA A 45 5.91 8.51 7.57
N VAL A 46 5.03 8.27 8.56
CA VAL A 46 4.36 6.97 8.75
C VAL A 46 3.48 6.66 7.55
N LYS A 47 2.66 7.61 7.10
CA LYS A 47 1.81 7.42 5.92
C LYS A 47 2.63 7.06 4.67
N ALA A 48 3.72 7.79 4.42
CA ALA A 48 4.59 7.49 3.29
C ALA A 48 5.23 6.10 3.40
N ALA A 49 5.63 5.68 4.62
CA ALA A 49 6.16 4.34 4.84
C ALA A 49 5.10 3.24 4.61
N GLU A 50 3.87 3.45 5.07
CA GLU A 50 2.75 2.54 4.84
C GLU A 50 2.44 2.40 3.34
N ASP A 51 2.44 3.50 2.60
CA ASP A 51 2.26 3.49 1.14
C ASP A 51 3.36 2.67 0.44
N VAL A 52 4.64 2.85 0.83
CA VAL A 52 5.76 2.06 0.30
C VAL A 52 5.62 0.58 0.65
N ILE A 53 5.26 0.25 1.89
CA ILE A 53 5.04 -1.14 2.33
C ILE A 53 3.86 -1.76 1.55
N ALA A 54 2.79 -1.01 1.34
CA ALA A 54 1.62 -1.47 0.59
C ALA A 54 1.97 -1.71 -0.89
N GLN A 55 2.72 -0.80 -1.51
CA GLN A 55 3.21 -0.95 -2.88
C GLN A 55 4.11 -2.18 -3.01
N GLN A 56 5.04 -2.36 -2.08
CA GLN A 56 5.90 -3.54 -2.05
C GLN A 56 5.08 -4.82 -1.88
N LYS A 57 4.14 -4.86 -0.93
CA LYS A 57 3.23 -5.99 -0.74
C LYS A 57 2.39 -6.30 -1.98
N LEU A 58 2.04 -5.30 -2.77
CA LEU A 58 1.30 -5.48 -4.03
C LEU A 58 2.21 -5.99 -5.15
N ALA A 59 3.42 -5.45 -5.27
CA ALA A 59 4.42 -5.87 -6.26
C ALA A 59 4.91 -7.31 -5.99
N ASP A 60 5.10 -7.66 -4.73
CA ASP A 60 5.54 -8.99 -4.28
C ASP A 60 4.37 -9.97 -4.10
N ARG A 61 3.14 -9.60 -4.50
CA ARG A 61 1.94 -10.43 -4.32
C ARG A 61 1.94 -11.62 -5.30
N THR A 62 2.78 -12.61 -5.01
CA THR A 62 2.80 -13.93 -5.64
C THR A 62 1.87 -14.93 -4.93
N HIS A 63 1.39 -14.58 -3.74
CA HIS A 63 0.57 -15.45 -2.90
C HIS A 63 -0.89 -14.99 -2.85
N PHE A 64 -1.79 -15.86 -3.32
CA PHE A 64 -3.23 -15.66 -3.30
C PHE A 64 -3.87 -16.57 -2.25
N ALA A 65 -4.27 -16.01 -1.12
CA ALA A 65 -4.98 -16.75 -0.08
C ALA A 65 -6.45 -16.96 -0.49
N LEU A 66 -6.87 -18.22 -0.54
CA LEU A 66 -8.26 -18.61 -0.83
C LEU A 66 -8.84 -19.33 0.38
N THR A 67 -10.12 -19.07 0.68
CA THR A 67 -10.88 -19.91 1.63
C THR A 67 -11.09 -21.31 1.04
N LYS A 68 -11.38 -22.31 1.87
CA LYS A 68 -11.60 -23.69 1.39
C LYS A 68 -12.65 -23.79 0.25
N PRO A 69 -13.82 -23.13 0.33
CA PRO A 69 -14.78 -23.17 -0.79
C PRO A 69 -14.25 -22.51 -2.07
N GLN A 70 -13.48 -21.42 -1.94
CA GLN A 70 -12.87 -20.76 -3.10
C GLN A 70 -11.77 -21.61 -3.73
N TRP A 71 -11.01 -22.34 -2.91
CA TRP A 71 -10.00 -23.29 -3.37
C TRP A 71 -10.63 -24.43 -4.17
N GLU A 72 -11.70 -25.03 -3.65
CA GLU A 72 -12.45 -26.09 -4.35
C GLU A 72 -13.04 -25.59 -5.67
N ALA A 73 -13.65 -24.40 -5.69
CA ALA A 73 -14.16 -23.78 -6.91
C ALA A 73 -13.05 -23.47 -7.92
N PHE A 74 -11.88 -23.04 -7.44
CA PHE A 74 -10.72 -22.78 -8.29
C PHE A 74 -10.20 -24.07 -8.94
N CYS A 75 -10.03 -25.15 -8.17
CA CYS A 75 -9.63 -26.45 -8.72
C CYS A 75 -10.65 -26.96 -9.75
N ALA A 76 -11.95 -26.90 -9.43
CA ALA A 76 -13.00 -27.31 -10.37
C ALA A 76 -12.98 -26.50 -11.68
N ALA A 77 -12.62 -25.22 -11.62
CA ALA A 77 -12.46 -24.38 -12.80
C ALA A 77 -11.22 -24.74 -13.63
N LEU A 78 -10.13 -25.20 -12.99
CA LEU A 78 -8.92 -25.69 -13.66
C LEU A 78 -9.14 -27.04 -14.36
N ASP A 79 -9.91 -27.93 -13.73
CA ASP A 79 -10.21 -29.26 -14.28
C ASP A 79 -11.26 -29.20 -15.41
N ALA A 80 -12.01 -28.09 -15.50
CA ALA A 80 -13.03 -27.92 -16.54
C ALA A 80 -12.39 -27.76 -17.93
N PRO A 81 -12.98 -28.36 -18.98
CA PRO A 81 -12.48 -28.20 -20.34
C PRO A 81 -12.51 -26.73 -20.77
N SER A 82 -11.45 -26.29 -21.45
CA SER A 82 -11.33 -24.91 -21.93
C SER A 82 -12.48 -24.58 -22.87
N ARG A 83 -13.27 -23.56 -22.54
CA ARG A 83 -14.35 -23.08 -23.42
C ARG A 83 -13.79 -22.02 -24.36
N PRO A 84 -14.02 -22.13 -25.67
CA PRO A 84 -13.61 -21.09 -26.60
C PRO A 84 -14.34 -19.80 -26.23
N LYS A 85 -13.59 -18.70 -26.19
CA LYS A 85 -14.11 -17.35 -25.98
C LYS A 85 -13.71 -16.51 -27.17
N ASP A 86 -14.64 -16.22 -28.07
CA ASP A 86 -14.35 -15.50 -29.32
C ASP A 86 -13.73 -14.12 -29.07
N ALA A 87 -14.18 -13.42 -28.02
CA ALA A 87 -13.58 -12.16 -27.59
C ALA A 87 -12.11 -12.31 -27.17
N LEU A 88 -11.75 -13.41 -26.49
CA LEU A 88 -10.37 -13.68 -26.10
C LEU A 88 -9.51 -14.03 -27.33
N LYS A 89 -10.06 -14.80 -28.27
CA LYS A 89 -9.37 -15.12 -29.53
C LYS A 89 -9.10 -13.86 -30.35
N ARG A 90 -10.06 -12.93 -30.41
CA ARG A 90 -9.89 -11.62 -31.04
C ARG A 90 -8.79 -10.81 -30.34
N LEU A 91 -8.84 -10.70 -29.02
CA LEU A 91 -7.83 -9.96 -28.24
C LEU A 91 -6.41 -10.51 -28.44
N MET A 92 -6.23 -11.83 -28.49
CA MET A 92 -4.93 -12.48 -28.67
C MET A 92 -4.37 -12.34 -30.10
N THR A 93 -5.17 -11.88 -31.06
CA THR A 93 -4.76 -11.67 -32.46
C THR A 93 -4.68 -10.19 -32.84
N GLU A 94 -5.26 -9.31 -32.02
CA GLU A 94 -5.12 -7.86 -32.16
C GLU A 94 -3.74 -7.41 -31.70
N ARG A 95 -3.16 -6.40 -32.38
CA ARG A 95 -1.90 -5.79 -31.95
C ARG A 95 -2.11 -5.09 -30.60
N GLY A 96 -1.43 -5.58 -29.58
CA GLY A 96 -1.40 -4.99 -28.25
C GLY A 96 -0.54 -3.73 -28.19
N MET A 97 -0.74 -2.91 -27.15
CA MET A 97 0.04 -1.70 -26.89
C MET A 97 1.55 -1.95 -26.68
N PHE A 98 1.93 -3.22 -26.47
CA PHE A 98 3.31 -3.65 -26.26
C PHE A 98 3.94 -4.34 -27.48
N ASP A 99 3.19 -4.53 -28.57
CA ASP A 99 3.68 -5.21 -29.79
C ASP A 99 4.41 -4.28 -30.76
N ALA A 100 4.65 -3.02 -30.36
CA ALA A 100 5.40 -2.05 -31.14
C ALA A 100 6.82 -1.88 -30.57
N ARG A 101 7.78 -2.60 -31.17
CA ARG A 101 9.18 -2.18 -31.35
C ARG A 101 9.67 -2.66 -32.71
#